data_AF-A0A920GVL4-F1
#
_entry.id   AF-A0A920GVL4-F1
#
_cell.length_a   1.000
_cell.length_b   1.000
_cell.length_c   1.000
_cell.angle_alpha   90.00
_cell.angle_beta   90.00
_cell.angle_gamma   90.00
#
_symmetry.space_group_name_H-M   'P 1'
#
loop_
_entity.id
_entity.type
_entity.pdbx_description
1 polymer ?
#
loop_
_entity_poly.entity_id
_entity_poly.type
_entity_poly.pdbx_seq_one_letter_code
_entity_poly.pdbx_strand_id
1 'polypeptide(L)'
;MLKSYLDFEQPIADLEQKILDLKDSDLDEGAIQSEVIRLNESIMKTTEKIYSDLSPWQNVQVARHPERPHFKDYIERITEEFDELHGDRHFQMTEL
;
A
#
# COMPACT_ATOMS: atom_id res chain seq x y z
N MET A 1 -2.61 -5.09 -11.00
CA MET A 1 -2.40 -3.78 -10.36
C MET A 1 -0.91 -3.56 -10.24
N LEU A 2 -0.40 -2.45 -10.76
CA LEU A 2 1.00 -2.07 -10.62
C LEU A 2 1.18 -1.48 -9.22
N LYS A 3 1.55 -2.31 -8.23
CA LYS A 3 2.09 -1.77 -6.98
C LYS A 3 3.32 -0.94 -7.34
N SER A 4 3.20 0.37 -7.25
CA SER A 4 4.31 1.29 -7.53
C SER A 4 5.18 1.37 -6.29
N TYR A 5 6.08 0.40 -6.08
CA TYR A 5 6.98 0.43 -4.93
C TYR A 5 7.89 1.66 -4.96
N LEU A 6 8.10 2.25 -3.79
CA LEU A 6 9.13 3.27 -3.61
C LEU A 6 10.53 2.62 -3.55
N ASP A 7 11.58 3.39 -3.81
CA ASP A 7 12.96 2.87 -3.87
C ASP A 7 13.40 2.15 -2.58
N PHE A 8 12.89 2.59 -1.42
CA PHE A 8 13.19 1.99 -0.13
C PHE A 8 12.31 0.78 0.20
N GLU A 9 11.28 0.51 -0.59
CA GLU A 9 10.40 -0.66 -0.47
C GLU A 9 10.82 -1.83 -1.35
N GLN A 10 11.89 -1.68 -2.14
CA GLN A 10 12.45 -2.76 -2.96
C GLN A 10 12.66 -4.08 -2.18
N PRO A 11 13.15 -4.08 -0.92
CA PRO A 11 13.27 -5.33 -0.15
C PRO A 11 11.94 -6.05 0.08
N ILE A 12 10.83 -5.31 0.14
CA ILE A 12 9.48 -5.86 0.27
C ILE A 12 9.02 -6.42 -1.07
N ALA A 13 9.26 -5.69 -2.17
CA ALA A 13 8.94 -6.13 -3.52
C ALA A 13 9.65 -7.45 -3.88
N ASP A 14 10.92 -7.58 -3.52
CA ASP A 14 11.70 -8.81 -3.74
C ASP A 14 11.11 -10.01 -2.99
N LEU A 15 10.63 -9.80 -1.76
CA LEU A 15 9.99 -10.85 -0.96
C LEU A 15 8.61 -11.22 -1.52
N GLU A 16 7.82 -10.24 -1.97
CA GLU A 16 6.54 -10.51 -2.63
C GLU A 16 6.73 -11.24 -3.97
N GLN A 17 7.78 -10.90 -4.73
CA GLN A 17 8.13 -11.60 -5.96
C GLN A 17 8.50 -13.06 -5.69
N LYS A 18 9.29 -13.35 -4.63
CA LYS A 18 9.59 -14.73 -4.22
C LYS A 18 8.34 -15.53 -3.87
N ILE A 19 7.33 -14.89 -3.25
CA ILE A 19 6.04 -15.54 -2.98
C ILE A 19 5.31 -15.87 -4.28
N LEU A 20 5.36 -14.98 -5.28
CA LEU A 20 4.77 -15.24 -6.60
C LEU A 20 5.48 -16.40 -7.29
N ASP A 21 6.81 -16.39 -7.32
CA ASP A 21 7.61 -17.45 -7.94
C ASP A 21 7.37 -18.82 -7.27
N LEU A 22 7.14 -18.85 -5.95
CA LEU A 22 6.78 -20.06 -5.20
C LEU A 22 5.41 -20.61 -5.59
N LYS A 23 4.45 -19.75 -5.93
CA LYS A 23 3.11 -20.19 -6.37
C LYS A 23 3.14 -20.86 -7.74
N ASP A 24 4.11 -20.51 -8.58
CA ASP A 24 4.31 -21.09 -9.91
C ASP A 24 5.25 -22.31 -9.88
N SER A 25 5.72 -22.73 -8.70
CA SER A 25 6.64 -23.86 -8.54
C SER A 25 5.91 -25.21 -8.41
N ASP A 26 6.46 -26.28 -8.99
CA ASP A 26 5.95 -27.66 -8.91
C ASP A 26 6.19 -28.33 -7.52
N LEU A 27 6.25 -27.56 -6.44
CA LEU A 27 6.45 -28.08 -5.09
C LEU A 27 5.14 -28.63 -4.50
N ASP A 28 5.26 -29.50 -3.49
CA ASP A 28 4.11 -29.99 -2.73
C ASP A 28 3.37 -28.84 -2.05
N GLU A 29 2.03 -28.84 -2.10
CA GLU A 29 1.18 -27.77 -1.58
C GLU A 29 1.47 -27.46 -0.10
N GLY A 30 1.78 -28.48 0.70
CA GLY A 30 2.13 -28.31 2.12
C GLY A 30 3.46 -27.59 2.32
N ALA A 31 4.46 -27.90 1.51
CA ALA A 31 5.75 -27.22 1.52
C ALA A 31 5.61 -25.75 1.09
N ILE A 32 4.84 -25.49 0.02
CA ILE A 32 4.55 -24.13 -0.46
C ILE A 32 3.87 -23.31 0.63
N GLN A 33 2.83 -23.87 1.28
CA GLN A 33 2.09 -23.13 2.31
C GLN A 33 2.97 -22.73 3.49
N SER A 34 3.83 -23.64 3.97
CA SER A 34 4.75 -23.35 5.09
C SER A 34 5.76 -22.25 4.73
N GLU A 35 6.28 -22.26 3.50
CA GLU A 35 7.24 -21.26 3.04
C GLU A 35 6.59 -19.91 2.80
N VAL A 36 5.37 -19.88 2.26
CA VAL A 36 4.58 -18.66 2.09
C VAL A 36 4.29 -18.00 3.44
N ILE A 37 3.97 -18.77 4.48
CA ILE A 37 3.78 -18.24 5.84
C ILE A 37 5.07 -17.56 6.33
N ARG A 38 6.22 -18.23 6.19
CA ARG A 38 7.53 -17.71 6.59
C ARG A 38 7.91 -16.42 5.86
N LEU A 39 7.64 -16.36 4.56
CA LEU A 39 7.91 -15.16 3.75
C LEU A 39 6.97 -14.02 4.11
N ASN A 40 5.69 -14.28 4.36
CA ASN A 40 4.75 -13.25 4.84
C ASN A 40 5.17 -12.67 6.19
N GLU A 41 5.62 -13.49 7.14
CA GLU A 41 6.17 -12.99 8.41
C GLU A 41 7.41 -12.11 8.19
N SER A 42 8.27 -12.50 7.24
CA SER A 42 9.46 -11.71 6.89
C SER A 42 9.11 -10.38 6.24
N ILE A 43 8.07 -10.36 5.38
CA ILE A 43 7.51 -9.14 4.80
C ILE A 43 7.03 -8.23 5.91
N MET A 44 6.18 -8.73 6.83
CA MET A 44 5.65 -7.92 7.92
C MET A 44 6.75 -7.26 8.76
N LYS A 45 7.77 -8.03 9.17
CA LYS A 45 8.91 -7.52 9.95
C LYS A 45 9.73 -6.50 9.17
N THR A 46 9.95 -6.73 7.87
CA THR A 46 10.71 -5.82 7.01
C THR A 46 9.97 -4.52 6.79
N THR A 47 8.66 -4.60 6.54
CA THR A 47 7.77 -3.43 6.43
C THR A 47 7.79 -2.61 7.72
N GLU A 48 7.58 -3.25 8.88
CA GLU A 48 7.61 -2.55 10.17
C GLU A 48 8.94 -1.82 10.40
N LYS A 49 10.06 -2.51 10.12
CA LYS A 49 11.39 -1.92 10.26
C LYS A 49 11.60 -0.72 9.34
N ILE A 50 11.25 -0.82 8.07
CA ILE A 50 11.40 0.28 7.09
C ILE A 50 10.54 1.47 7.50
N TYR A 51 9.28 1.23 7.83
CA TYR A 51 8.34 2.30 8.18
C TYR A 51 8.59 2.91 9.57
N SER A 52 9.29 2.20 10.46
CA SER A 52 9.68 2.73 11.77
C SER A 52 10.82 3.76 11.74
N ASP A 53 11.63 3.75 10.67
CA ASP A 53 12.85 4.59 10.55
C ASP A 53 12.89 5.31 9.20
N LEU A 54 11.78 5.96 8.86
CA LEU A 54 11.68 6.76 7.63
C LEU A 54 12.42 8.09 7.78
N SER A 55 13.33 8.36 6.85
CA SER A 55 13.92 9.68 6.70
C SER A 55 12.86 10.73 6.32
N PRO A 56 13.11 12.03 6.59
CA PRO A 56 12.17 13.09 6.22
C PRO A 56 11.77 13.10 4.75
N TRP A 57 12.68 12.75 3.84
CA TRP A 57 12.39 12.66 2.41
C TRP A 57 11.51 11.46 2.06
N GLN A 58 11.77 10.30 2.66
CA GLN A 58 10.93 9.11 2.45
C GLN A 58 9.50 9.34 2.94
N ASN A 59 9.31 10.05 4.05
CA ASN A 59 7.98 10.48 4.50
C ASN A 59 7.25 11.34 3.46
N VAL A 60 7.95 12.26 2.79
CA VAL A 60 7.37 13.06 1.69
C VAL A 60 7.00 12.17 0.51
N GLN A 61 7.80 11.16 0.18
CA GLN A 61 7.49 10.21 -0.88
C GLN A 61 6.21 9.40 -0.57
N VAL A 62 6.07 8.89 0.67
CA VAL A 62 4.83 8.22 1.12
C VAL A 62 3.63 9.17 1.09
N ALA A 63 3.82 10.43 1.46
CA ALA A 63 2.75 11.44 1.41
C ALA A 63 2.27 11.73 -0.01
N ARG A 64 3.13 11.56 -1.01
CA ARG A 64 2.86 11.82 -2.42
C ARG A 64 2.64 10.54 -3.23
N HIS A 65 2.43 9.41 -2.57
CA HIS A 65 2.22 8.14 -3.25
C HIS A 65 0.99 8.21 -4.17
N PRO A 66 1.06 7.75 -5.43
CA PRO A 66 -0.06 7.84 -6.39
C PRO A 66 -1.33 7.13 -5.91
N GLU A 67 -1.18 6.04 -5.16
CA GLU A 67 -2.30 5.26 -4.60
C GLU A 67 -2.66 5.67 -3.15
N ARG A 68 -2.19 6.84 -2.69
CA ARG A 68 -2.55 7.32 -1.36
C ARG A 68 -4.06 7.62 -1.33
N PRO A 69 -4.84 7.04 -0.40
CA PRO A 69 -6.26 7.32 -0.30
C PRO A 69 -6.53 8.82 -0.16
N HIS A 70 -7.47 9.29 -0.97
CA HIS A 70 -7.94 10.66 -0.98
C HIS A 70 -9.14 10.83 -0.04
N PHE A 71 -9.57 12.08 0.14
CA PHE A 71 -10.67 12.42 1.04
C PHE A 71 -11.93 11.56 0.80
N LYS A 72 -12.32 11.37 -0.46
CA LYS A 72 -13.49 10.57 -0.86
C LYS A 72 -13.38 9.11 -0.41
N ASP A 73 -12.19 8.49 -0.52
CA ASP A 73 -11.96 7.11 -0.08
C ASP A 73 -12.18 6.93 1.43
N TYR A 74 -11.93 7.96 2.22
CA TYR A 74 -12.19 7.94 3.67
C TYR A 74 -13.68 8.13 3.98
N ILE A 75 -14.35 9.06 3.29
CA ILE A 75 -15.78 9.34 3.49
C ILE A 75 -16.62 8.09 3.21
N GLU A 76 -16.35 7.38 2.12
CA GLU A 76 -17.04 6.13 1.76
C GLU A 76 -16.89 5.02 2.82
N ARG A 77 -15.80 5.05 3.61
CA ARG A 77 -15.53 4.04 4.65
C ARG A 77 -16.09 4.43 6.03
N ILE A 78 -16.34 5.71 6.26
CA ILE A 78 -16.73 6.24 7.58
C ILE A 78 -18.22 6.58 7.63
N THR A 79 -18.83 6.93 6.49
CA THR A 79 -20.22 7.40 6.42
C THR A 79 -20.95 6.73 5.26
N GLU A 80 -22.23 6.41 5.45
CA GLU A 80 -23.05 5.74 4.43
C GLU A 80 -23.82 6.74 3.54
N GLU A 81 -24.19 7.91 4.08
CA GLU A 81 -25.00 8.94 3.40
C GLU A 81 -24.33 10.32 3.50
N PHE A 82 -23.22 10.51 2.79
CA PHE A 82 -22.52 11.81 2.75
C PHE A 82 -23.11 12.73 1.68
N ASP A 83 -23.74 13.81 2.12
CA ASP A 83 -24.16 14.91 1.24
C ASP A 83 -23.00 15.92 1.06
N GLU A 84 -22.33 15.88 -0.09
CA GLU A 84 -21.25 16.83 -0.42
C GLU A 84 -21.84 18.22 -0.73
N LEU A 85 -21.65 19.17 0.19
CA LEU A 85 -22.04 20.55 0.00
C LEU A 85 -20.92 21.36 -0.66
N HIS A 86 -21.35 22.24 -1.55
CA HIS A 86 -20.52 22.84 -2.57
C HIS A 86 -20.72 24.38 -2.58
N GLY A 87 -19.62 25.14 -2.71
CA GLY A 87 -19.67 26.56 -3.06
C GLY A 87 -18.83 27.51 -2.19
N ASP A 88 -18.02 28.36 -2.85
CA ASP A 88 -17.32 29.52 -2.27
C ASP A 88 -18.21 30.77 -2.16
N ARG A 89 -19.48 30.65 -2.61
CA ARG A 89 -20.44 31.76 -2.77
C ARG A 89 -19.95 32.90 -3.68
N HIS A 90 -18.89 32.68 -4.48
CA HIS A 90 -18.32 33.69 -5.35
C HIS A 90 -18.30 33.27 -6.81
N PHE A 91 -17.25 32.60 -7.31
CA PHE A 91 -17.11 32.37 -8.76
C PHE A 91 -16.58 31.00 -9.17
N GLN A 92 -15.73 30.34 -8.38
CA GLN A 92 -15.19 29.04 -8.80
C GLN A 92 -15.14 28.03 -7.68
N MET A 93 -15.81 26.92 -7.95
CA MET A 93 -15.66 25.71 -7.19
C MET A 93 -14.50 24.90 -7.75
N THR A 94 -13.55 24.56 -6.90
CA THR A 94 -12.57 23.51 -7.19
C THR A 94 -13.23 22.20 -6.76
N GLU A 95 -13.74 21.42 -7.72
CA GLU A 95 -14.15 20.03 -7.45
C GLU A 95 -12.92 19.20 -7.04
N LEU A 96 -13.11 18.32 -6.06
CA LEU A 96 -12.10 17.37 -5.54
C LEU A 96 -12.10 16.06 -6.33
#